data_AF-A0A1S6H281-F1
#
_entry.id   AF-A0A1S6H281-F1
#
_cell.length_a   1.000
_cell.length_b   1.000
_cell.length_c   1.000
_cell.angle_alpha   90.00
_cell.angle_beta   90.00
_cell.angle_gamma   90.00
#
_symmetry.space_group_name_H-M   'P 1'
#
loop_
_entity.id
_entity.type
_entity.pdbx_description
1 polymer ?
#
loop_
_entity_poly.entity_id
_entity_poly.type
_entity_poly.pdbx_seq_one_letter_code
_entity_poly.pdbx_strand_id
1 'polypeptide(L)'
;MHSEAFCLKADIKHYFPNVNNEILLNILNRRISDEKVIWLIKQILANSPNNLSNKQAKTGMPLGNLTSQFFANVYLNELDYFVKYELKIKYYLRYVDDFVILHKSREQLEIWKQQIDRFLNEKLKLELHSQKSKIISLERGIDFVGFRDYWNHKLLRKRSIRRMLFTINKYKYREINSEKLLESFQGWQAYAKWADSYNLRIKLKEQL
;
A
#
# COMPACT_ATOMS: atom_id res chain seq x y z
N MET A 1 -22.01 -22.32 3.81
CA MET A 1 -21.08 -22.09 4.94
C MET A 1 -20.55 -20.67 4.82
N HIS A 2 -21.07 -19.76 5.65
CA HIS A 2 -20.55 -18.40 5.73
C HIS A 2 -19.18 -18.47 6.41
N SER A 3 -18.14 -17.97 5.75
CA SER A 3 -16.80 -17.92 6.30
C SER A 3 -16.78 -16.84 7.40
N GLU A 4 -16.96 -17.25 8.66
CA GLU A 4 -16.76 -16.46 9.88
C GLU A 4 -15.27 -16.10 10.06
N ALA A 5 -14.76 -15.29 9.14
CA ALA A 5 -13.42 -14.76 9.23
C ALA A 5 -13.42 -13.27 8.95
N PHE A 6 -12.44 -12.62 9.54
CA PHE A 6 -12.26 -11.19 9.55
C PHE A 6 -10.90 -10.86 8.97
N CYS A 7 -10.81 -9.63 8.48
CA CYS A 7 -9.62 -9.03 7.93
C CYS A 7 -9.32 -7.76 8.72
N LEU A 8 -8.14 -7.68 9.34
CA LEU A 8 -7.55 -6.42 9.72
C LEU A 8 -6.87 -5.85 8.47
N LYS A 9 -7.45 -4.82 7.90
CA LYS A 9 -6.78 -4.02 6.88
C LYS A 9 -6.14 -2.82 7.59
N ALA A 10 -4.86 -2.58 7.37
CA ALA A 10 -4.11 -1.52 8.03
C ALA A 10 -3.22 -0.77 7.03
N ASP A 11 -3.12 0.54 7.23
CA ASP A 11 -2.35 1.49 6.41
C ASP A 11 -1.52 2.34 7.36
N ILE A 12 -0.25 2.61 7.02
CA ILE A 12 0.63 3.45 7.84
C ILE A 12 0.46 4.93 7.45
N LYS A 13 0.23 5.77 8.45
CA LYS A 13 -0.05 7.19 8.26
C LYS A 13 1.20 7.93 7.77
N HIS A 14 1.06 8.62 6.62
CA HIS A 14 2.12 9.43 6.00
C HIS A 14 3.47 8.71 5.98
N TYR A 15 3.47 7.46 5.49
CA TYR A 15 4.60 6.56 5.64
C TYR A 15 5.94 7.15 5.15
N PHE A 16 6.04 7.55 3.87
CA PHE A 16 7.28 8.08 3.31
C PHE A 16 7.82 9.32 4.04
N PRO A 17 7.01 10.35 4.36
CA PRO A 17 7.44 11.49 5.17
C PRO A 17 7.87 11.15 6.61
N ASN A 18 7.32 10.10 7.20
CA ASN A 18 7.51 9.78 8.62
C ASN A 18 8.63 8.78 8.89
N VAL A 19 9.23 8.17 7.88
CA VAL A 19 10.37 7.26 8.10
C VAL A 19 11.52 8.00 8.78
N ASN A 20 12.02 7.45 9.88
CA ASN A 20 13.12 8.03 10.62
C ASN A 20 14.47 7.62 9.99
N ASN A 21 15.29 8.61 9.62
CA ASN A 21 16.55 8.38 8.92
C ASN A 21 17.58 7.63 9.78
N GLU A 22 17.63 7.88 11.08
CA GLU A 22 18.58 7.22 11.98
C GLU A 22 18.22 5.73 12.15
N ILE A 23 16.94 5.43 12.32
CA ILE A 23 16.46 4.04 12.42
C ILE A 23 16.75 3.30 11.11
N LEU A 24 16.47 3.91 9.95
CA LEU A 24 16.74 3.32 8.64
C LEU A 24 18.25 3.02 8.46
N LEU A 25 19.10 3.99 8.78
CA LEU A 25 20.56 3.82 8.70
C LEU A 25 21.04 2.70 9.64
N ASN A 26 20.50 2.63 10.85
CA ASN A 26 20.83 1.56 11.80
C ASN A 26 20.42 0.18 11.27
N ILE A 27 19.27 0.05 10.60
CA ILE A 27 18.85 -1.20 9.96
C ILE A 27 19.81 -1.57 8.82
N LEU A 28 20.16 -0.62 7.95
CA LEU A 28 21.05 -0.84 6.81
C LEU A 28 22.47 -1.24 7.26
N ASN A 29 23.00 -0.60 8.31
CA ASN A 29 24.32 -0.91 8.87
C ASN A 29 24.45 -2.35 9.39
N ARG A 30 23.34 -3.06 9.68
CA ARG A 30 23.38 -4.47 10.07
C ARG A 30 23.82 -5.41 8.94
N ARG A 31 23.73 -4.94 7.67
CA ARG A 31 24.02 -5.73 6.47
C ARG A 31 25.07 -5.09 5.57
N ILE A 32 25.22 -3.77 5.62
CA ILE A 32 26.15 -3.02 4.78
C ILE A 32 27.22 -2.41 5.68
N SER A 33 28.46 -2.89 5.53
CA SER A 33 29.63 -2.37 6.27
C SER A 33 30.42 -1.31 5.50
N ASP A 34 30.14 -1.12 4.21
CA ASP A 34 30.86 -0.15 3.37
C ASP A 34 30.47 1.30 3.73
N GLU A 35 31.43 2.04 4.27
CA GLU A 35 31.24 3.43 4.69
C GLU A 35 30.90 4.39 3.54
N LYS A 36 31.41 4.14 2.32
CA LYS A 36 31.13 4.99 1.15
C LYS A 36 29.68 4.81 0.71
N VAL A 37 29.17 3.58 0.76
CA VAL A 37 27.75 3.29 0.46
C VAL A 37 26.86 3.96 1.50
N ILE A 38 27.17 3.81 2.79
CA ILE A 38 26.41 4.45 3.86
C ILE A 38 26.45 5.99 3.75
N TRP A 39 27.62 6.56 3.42
CA TRP A 39 27.75 7.98 3.15
C TRP A 39 26.83 8.44 2.01
N LEU A 40 26.81 7.71 0.90
CA LEU A 40 25.95 8.03 -0.24
C LEU A 40 24.46 7.95 0.13
N ILE A 41 24.05 6.93 0.89
CA ILE A 41 22.68 6.79 1.38
C ILE A 41 22.30 8.00 2.25
N LYS A 42 23.19 8.45 3.15
CA LYS A 42 22.96 9.66 3.95
C LYS A 42 22.75 10.90 3.06
N GLN A 43 23.53 11.05 1.98
CA GLN A 43 23.34 12.15 1.03
C GLN A 43 21.98 12.07 0.32
N ILE A 44 21.55 10.88 -0.08
CA ILE A 44 20.23 10.69 -0.71
C ILE A 44 19.11 11.06 0.26
N LEU A 45 19.16 10.59 1.50
CA LEU A 45 18.15 10.89 2.53
C LEU A 45 18.13 12.38 2.90
N ALA A 46 19.29 13.04 2.93
CA ALA A 46 19.41 14.47 3.20
C ALA A 46 18.63 15.35 2.19
N ASN A 47 18.41 14.85 0.96
CA ASN A 47 17.63 15.53 -0.07
C ASN A 47 16.11 15.29 0.03
N SER A 48 15.62 14.74 1.14
CA SER A 48 14.18 14.61 1.44
C SER A 48 13.53 15.98 1.68
N PRO A 49 12.28 16.22 1.23
CA PRO A 49 11.56 17.49 1.43
C PRO A 49 11.49 17.97 2.90
N ASN A 50 11.39 17.03 3.85
CA ASN A 50 11.33 17.36 5.28
C ASN A 50 12.68 17.88 5.78
N ASN A 51 13.79 17.26 5.37
CA ASN A 51 15.14 17.70 5.72
C ASN A 51 15.47 19.08 5.10
N LEU A 52 14.93 19.36 3.91
CA LEU A 52 15.11 20.63 3.22
C LEU A 52 14.33 21.77 3.88
N SER A 53 13.13 21.50 4.38
CA SER A 53 12.28 22.50 5.05
C SER A 53 12.66 22.70 6.51
N ASN A 54 13.10 21.66 7.21
CA ASN A 54 13.61 21.74 8.57
C ASN A 54 14.80 20.78 8.74
N LYS A 55 16.03 21.31 8.80
CA LYS A 55 17.26 20.51 8.97
C LYS A 55 17.28 19.66 10.25
N GLN A 56 16.44 19.97 11.24
CA GLN A 56 16.30 19.15 12.45
C GLN A 56 15.36 17.95 12.25
N ALA A 57 14.46 18.02 11.27
CA ALA A 57 13.53 16.94 10.96
C ALA A 57 14.26 15.82 10.22
N LYS A 58 14.96 14.94 10.96
CA LYS A 58 15.65 13.74 10.46
C LYS A 58 14.67 12.64 10.02
N THR A 59 13.62 13.02 9.32
CA THR A 59 12.57 12.12 8.83
C THR A 59 12.34 12.32 7.34
N GLY A 60 11.77 11.30 6.73
CA GLY A 60 11.30 11.33 5.36
C GLY A 60 12.31 10.77 4.36
N MET A 61 11.77 10.34 3.23
CA MET A 61 12.54 9.91 2.07
C MET A 61 12.18 10.77 0.84
N PRO A 62 13.13 10.97 -0.10
CA PRO A 62 12.84 11.69 -1.34
C PRO A 62 11.78 10.93 -2.17
N LEU A 63 10.66 11.59 -2.48
CA LEU A 63 9.59 10.98 -3.27
C LEU A 63 10.01 10.83 -4.75
N GLY A 64 9.63 9.72 -5.37
CA GLY A 64 9.88 9.47 -6.80
C GLY A 64 11.24 8.83 -7.14
N ASN A 65 12.08 8.52 -6.14
CA ASN A 65 13.31 7.76 -6.34
C ASN A 65 13.09 6.25 -6.10
N LEU A 66 13.69 5.40 -6.95
CA LEU A 66 13.71 3.94 -6.78
C LEU A 66 14.33 3.54 -5.43
N THR A 67 15.37 4.25 -4.98
CA THR A 67 16.03 3.96 -3.71
C THR A 67 15.09 4.11 -2.52
N SER A 68 14.22 5.12 -2.53
CA SER A 68 13.21 5.33 -1.48
C SER A 68 12.19 4.19 -1.40
N GLN A 69 11.79 3.62 -2.54
CA GLN A 69 10.90 2.46 -2.57
C GLN A 69 11.58 1.21 -2.00
N PHE A 70 12.87 1.03 -2.29
CA PHE A 70 13.64 -0.05 -1.70
C PHE A 70 13.83 0.13 -0.19
N PHE A 71 14.24 1.33 0.25
CA PHE A 71 14.43 1.65 1.66
C PHE A 71 13.14 1.52 2.46
N ALA A 72 12.00 1.86 1.87
CA ALA A 72 10.69 1.59 2.45
C ALA A 72 10.50 0.11 2.81
N ASN A 73 10.81 -0.78 1.87
CA ASN A 73 10.69 -2.22 2.12
C ASN A 73 11.70 -2.72 3.16
N VAL A 74 12.94 -2.21 3.15
CA VAL A 74 13.96 -2.54 4.17
C VAL A 74 13.51 -2.08 5.55
N TYR A 75 12.91 -0.88 5.66
CA TYR A 75 12.44 -0.34 6.93
C TYR A 75 11.30 -1.17 7.53
N LEU A 76 10.30 -1.51 6.71
CA LEU A 76 9.15 -2.31 7.16
C LEU A 76 9.41 -3.81 7.24
N ASN A 77 10.58 -4.28 6.78
CA ASN A 77 10.98 -5.65 7.03
C ASN A 77 11.06 -5.94 8.55
N GLU A 78 11.41 -4.96 9.39
CA GLU A 78 11.37 -5.12 10.85
C GLU A 78 9.94 -5.46 11.36
N LEU A 79 8.91 -4.85 10.76
CA LEU A 79 7.51 -5.20 11.04
C LEU A 79 7.19 -6.63 10.57
N ASP A 80 7.67 -7.02 9.38
CA ASP A 80 7.44 -8.37 8.85
C ASP A 80 8.03 -9.43 9.80
N TYR A 81 9.24 -9.19 10.32
CA TYR A 81 9.88 -10.05 11.30
C TYR A 81 9.08 -10.15 12.59
N PHE A 82 8.64 -9.01 13.15
CA PHE A 82 7.80 -8.97 14.34
C PHE A 82 6.51 -9.78 14.16
N VAL A 83 5.81 -9.55 13.04
CA VAL A 83 4.54 -10.23 12.73
C VAL A 83 4.73 -11.73 12.54
N LYS A 84 5.81 -12.18 11.90
CA LYS A 84 6.03 -13.59 11.56
C LYS A 84 6.70 -14.40 12.65
N TYR A 85 7.66 -13.84 13.37
CA TYR A 85 8.44 -14.59 14.37
C TYR A 85 7.91 -14.39 15.79
N GLU A 86 7.45 -13.19 16.14
CA GLU A 86 6.93 -12.93 17.49
C GLU A 86 5.42 -13.22 17.58
N LEU A 87 4.62 -12.58 16.73
CA LEU A 87 3.16 -12.77 16.73
C LEU A 87 2.72 -14.07 16.04
N LYS A 88 3.60 -14.68 15.23
CA LYS A 88 3.37 -15.94 14.49
C LYS A 88 2.09 -15.91 13.65
N ILE A 89 1.78 -14.78 13.04
CA ILE A 89 0.57 -14.60 12.23
C ILE A 89 0.70 -15.37 10.91
N LYS A 90 -0.16 -16.38 10.74
CA LYS A 90 -0.17 -17.23 9.56
C LYS A 90 -0.48 -16.44 8.28
N TYR A 91 -1.62 -15.77 8.24
CA TYR A 91 -2.11 -15.05 7.06
C TYR A 91 -1.82 -13.55 7.18
N TYR A 92 -0.67 -13.14 6.64
CA TYR A 92 -0.21 -11.75 6.60
C TYR A 92 0.26 -11.44 5.19
N LEU A 93 -0.29 -10.37 4.60
CA LEU A 93 0.09 -9.87 3.28
C LEU A 93 0.39 -8.38 3.41
N ARG A 94 1.53 -7.92 2.86
CA ARG A 94 1.91 -6.52 2.84
C ARG A 94 2.23 -6.08 1.42
N TYR A 95 1.79 -4.86 1.08
CA TYR A 95 2.17 -4.14 -0.12
C TYR A 95 2.58 -2.72 0.27
N VAL A 96 3.89 -2.47 0.34
CA VAL A 96 4.46 -1.22 0.85
C VAL A 96 3.95 -0.94 2.28
N ASP A 97 3.11 0.06 2.47
CA ASP A 97 2.54 0.53 3.74
C ASP A 97 1.11 0.03 4.01
N ASP A 98 0.45 -0.58 3.01
CA ASP A 98 -0.86 -1.24 3.15
C ASP A 98 -0.64 -2.73 3.44
N PHE A 99 -1.26 -3.26 4.50
CA PHE A 99 -1.18 -4.67 4.84
C PHE A 99 -2.50 -5.22 5.36
N VAL A 100 -2.64 -6.54 5.23
CA VAL A 100 -3.84 -7.29 5.57
C VAL A 100 -3.46 -8.49 6.42
N ILE A 101 -4.19 -8.69 7.52
CA ILE A 101 -4.12 -9.86 8.39
C ILE A 101 -5.48 -10.54 8.43
N LEU A 102 -5.50 -11.86 8.21
CA LEU A 102 -6.73 -12.65 8.23
C LEU A 102 -6.79 -13.56 9.45
N HIS A 103 -7.94 -13.57 10.12
CA HIS A 103 -8.17 -14.43 11.27
C HIS A 103 -9.66 -14.69 11.52
N LYS A 104 -9.98 -15.80 12.19
CA LYS A 104 -11.37 -16.15 12.53
C LYS A 104 -11.94 -15.32 13.68
N SER A 105 -11.10 -14.98 14.67
CA SER A 105 -11.50 -14.13 15.80
C SER A 105 -11.22 -12.66 15.53
N ARG A 106 -12.27 -11.83 15.62
CA ARG A 106 -12.19 -10.36 15.57
C ARG A 106 -11.41 -9.79 16.75
N GLU A 107 -11.57 -10.38 17.93
CA GLU A 107 -10.90 -9.94 19.16
C GLU A 107 -9.38 -10.10 19.03
N GLN A 108 -8.93 -11.25 18.51
CA GLN A 108 -7.51 -11.49 18.26
C GLN A 108 -6.91 -10.47 17.28
N LEU A 109 -7.67 -10.05 16.27
CA LEU A 109 -7.23 -9.01 15.33
C LEU A 109 -7.08 -7.66 16.01
N GLU A 110 -7.93 -7.31 16.98
CA GLU A 110 -7.79 -6.06 17.72
C GLU A 110 -6.58 -6.10 18.66
N ILE A 111 -6.31 -7.26 19.29
CA ILE A 111 -5.09 -7.47 20.08
C ILE A 111 -3.84 -7.28 19.20
N TRP A 112 -3.78 -7.98 18.06
CA TRP A 112 -2.64 -7.83 17.14
C TRP A 112 -2.50 -6.42 16.59
N LYS A 113 -3.61 -5.74 16.29
CA LYS A 113 -3.59 -4.34 15.85
C LYS A 113 -2.94 -3.43 16.90
N GLN A 114 -3.29 -3.59 18.19
CA GLN A 114 -2.68 -2.81 19.27
C GLN A 114 -1.19 -3.13 19.46
N GLN A 115 -0.81 -4.42 19.39
CA GLN A 115 0.59 -4.83 19.48
C GLN A 115 1.43 -4.29 18.32
N ILE A 116 0.88 -4.33 17.09
CA ILE A 116 1.53 -3.78 15.90
C ILE A 116 1.65 -2.26 16.01
N ASP A 117 0.60 -1.55 16.43
CA ASP A 117 0.64 -0.10 16.58
C ASP A 117 1.67 0.32 17.63
N ARG A 118 1.76 -0.41 18.75
CA ARG A 118 2.80 -0.21 19.76
C ARG A 118 4.20 -0.43 19.19
N PHE A 119 4.42 -1.54 18.48
CA PHE A 119 5.71 -1.84 17.85
C PHE A 119 6.12 -0.75 16.86
N LEU A 120 5.20 -0.32 16.00
CA LEU A 120 5.44 0.75 15.03
C LEU A 120 5.84 2.06 15.74
N ASN A 121 5.14 2.44 16.80
CA ASN A 121 5.43 3.66 17.54
C ASN A 121 6.77 3.59 18.30
N GLU A 122 7.02 2.49 18.99
CA GLU A 122 8.19 2.36 19.87
C GLU A 122 9.48 2.09 19.09
N LYS A 123 9.44 1.17 18.12
CA LYS A 123 10.63 0.70 17.40
C LYS A 123 10.89 1.45 16.11
N LEU A 124 9.84 1.83 15.39
CA LEU A 124 9.95 2.42 14.05
C LEU A 124 9.51 3.88 13.99
N LYS A 125 8.99 4.47 15.06
CA LYS A 125 8.45 5.85 15.10
C LYS A 125 7.41 6.10 14.00
N LEU A 126 6.56 5.10 13.75
CA LEU A 126 5.46 5.15 12.79
C LEU A 126 4.11 4.95 13.50
N GLU A 127 3.05 5.45 12.88
CA GLU A 127 1.68 5.35 13.39
C GLU A 127 0.77 4.66 12.37
N LEU A 128 -0.17 3.83 12.84
CA LEU A 128 -1.25 3.36 11.97
C LEU A 128 -2.25 4.48 11.67
N HIS A 129 -2.80 4.45 10.46
CA HIS A 129 -3.84 5.38 10.04
C HIS A 129 -5.20 5.01 10.66
N SER A 130 -5.59 5.71 11.73
CA SER A 130 -6.82 5.45 12.51
C SER A 130 -8.09 5.21 11.68
N GLN A 131 -8.32 6.01 10.63
CA GLN A 131 -9.53 5.89 9.79
C GLN A 131 -9.47 4.80 8.72
N LYS A 132 -8.29 4.44 8.24
CA LYS A 132 -8.11 3.42 7.19
C LYS A 132 -7.85 2.03 7.76
N SER A 133 -7.27 1.97 8.96
CA SER A 133 -6.95 0.74 9.67
C SER A 133 -8.17 0.21 10.40
N LYS A 134 -8.84 -0.80 9.84
CA LYS A 134 -10.14 -1.31 10.29
C LYS A 134 -10.22 -2.82 10.19
N ILE A 135 -10.99 -3.42 11.11
CA ILE A 135 -11.35 -4.82 11.06
C ILE A 135 -12.71 -4.98 10.36
N ILE A 136 -12.71 -5.68 9.23
CA ILE A 136 -13.87 -5.92 8.38
C ILE A 136 -14.18 -7.42 8.29
N SER A 137 -15.46 -7.78 8.09
CA SER A 137 -15.85 -9.15 7.76
C SER A 137 -15.42 -9.48 6.32
N LEU A 138 -14.92 -10.69 6.08
CA LEU A 138 -14.57 -11.17 4.73
C LEU A 138 -15.76 -11.18 3.77
N GLU A 139 -16.99 -11.29 4.27
CA GLU A 139 -18.20 -11.24 3.45
C GLU A 139 -18.37 -9.89 2.74
N ARG A 140 -17.84 -8.82 3.33
CA ARG A 140 -17.85 -7.49 2.72
C ARG A 140 -16.80 -7.34 1.63
N GLY A 141 -15.91 -8.32 1.44
CA GLY A 141 -14.75 -8.22 0.55
C GLY A 141 -13.70 -7.24 1.07
N ILE A 142 -12.45 -7.47 0.70
CA ILE A 142 -11.30 -6.68 1.13
C ILE A 142 -10.86 -5.79 -0.01
N ASP A 143 -10.87 -4.47 0.20
CA ASP A 143 -10.22 -3.57 -0.73
C ASP A 143 -8.69 -3.67 -0.57
N PHE A 144 -7.98 -4.37 -1.45
CA PHE A 144 -6.52 -4.49 -1.41
C PHE A 144 -5.90 -4.34 -2.82
N VAL A 145 -4.77 -3.64 -2.93
CA VAL A 145 -3.98 -3.44 -4.18
C VAL A 145 -4.83 -3.18 -5.45
N GLY A 146 -5.81 -2.28 -5.31
CA GLY A 146 -6.64 -1.78 -6.44
C GLY A 146 -7.88 -2.62 -6.78
N PHE A 147 -8.05 -3.79 -6.16
CA PHE A 147 -9.24 -4.62 -6.29
C PHE A 147 -10.06 -4.64 -5.00
N ARG A 148 -11.22 -5.29 -5.09
CA ARG A 148 -12.03 -5.74 -3.95
C ARG A 148 -12.10 -7.26 -4.01
N ASP A 149 -11.31 -7.92 -3.19
CA ASP A 149 -11.15 -9.37 -3.19
C ASP A 149 -12.17 -10.03 -2.25
N TYR A 150 -12.91 -11.00 -2.77
CA TYR A 150 -13.76 -11.92 -2.02
C TYR A 150 -13.14 -13.31 -2.07
N TRP A 151 -13.65 -14.22 -1.24
CA TRP A 151 -13.14 -15.59 -1.18
C TRP A 151 -13.36 -16.39 -2.47
N ASN A 152 -14.40 -16.07 -3.25
CA ASN A 152 -14.77 -16.76 -4.49
C ASN A 152 -14.62 -15.93 -5.77
N HIS A 153 -14.47 -14.62 -5.66
CA HIS A 153 -14.46 -13.73 -6.81
C HIS A 153 -13.72 -12.43 -6.49
N LYS A 154 -13.40 -11.63 -7.50
CA LYS A 154 -12.67 -10.36 -7.38
C LYS A 154 -13.37 -9.29 -8.19
N LEU A 155 -13.66 -8.15 -7.56
CA LEU A 155 -14.29 -7.02 -8.22
C LEU A 155 -13.31 -5.87 -8.43
N LEU A 156 -13.56 -5.07 -9.48
CA LEU A 156 -12.88 -3.79 -9.65
C LEU A 156 -13.37 -2.78 -8.63
N ARG A 157 -12.46 -1.94 -8.12
CA ARG A 157 -12.86 -0.80 -7.29
C ARG A 157 -13.70 0.18 -8.10
N LYS A 158 -14.79 0.67 -7.49
CA LYS A 158 -15.69 1.68 -8.09
C LYS A 158 -14.93 2.90 -8.62
N ARG A 159 -13.85 3.31 -7.94
CA ARG A 159 -12.99 4.43 -8.36
C ARG A 159 -12.34 4.19 -9.73
N SER A 160 -11.87 2.97 -10.01
CA SER A 160 -11.27 2.62 -11.30
C SER A 160 -12.31 2.67 -12.42
N ILE A 161 -13.50 2.11 -12.17
CA ILE A 161 -14.62 2.15 -13.13
C ILE A 161 -15.04 3.59 -13.42
N ARG A 162 -15.21 4.42 -12.38
CA ARG A 162 -15.58 5.84 -12.54
C ARG A 162 -14.54 6.63 -13.33
N ARG A 163 -13.24 6.35 -13.14
CA ARG A 163 -12.17 6.98 -13.92
C ARG A 163 -12.30 6.65 -15.40
N MET A 164 -12.55 5.38 -15.73
CA MET A 164 -12.75 4.99 -17.13
C MET A 164 -14.00 5.65 -17.75
N LEU A 165 -15.12 5.64 -17.02
CA LEU A 165 -16.34 6.32 -17.46
C LEU A 165 -16.11 7.83 -17.68
N PHE A 166 -15.33 8.47 -16.81
CA PHE A 166 -14.95 9.87 -16.98
C PHE A 166 -14.14 10.10 -18.25
N THR A 167 -13.16 9.24 -18.56
CA THR A 167 -12.41 9.30 -19.82
C THR A 167 -13.31 9.12 -21.05
N ILE A 168 -14.27 8.18 -21.00
CA ILE A 168 -15.25 7.99 -22.08
C ILE A 168 -16.10 9.26 -22.27
N ASN A 169 -16.54 9.90 -21.18
CA ASN A 169 -17.30 11.14 -21.27
C ASN A 169 -16.48 12.27 -21.89
N LYS A 170 -15.19 12.40 -21.58
CA LYS A 170 -14.31 13.39 -22.23
C LYS A 170 -14.26 13.22 -23.74
N TYR A 171 -14.24 11.98 -24.23
CA TYR A 171 -14.32 11.70 -25.66
C TYR A 171 -15.65 12.15 -26.25
N LYS A 172 -16.77 11.85 -25.57
CA LYS A 172 -18.11 12.30 -26.01
C LYS A 172 -18.23 13.83 -26.09
N TYR A 173 -17.59 14.56 -25.18
CA TYR A 173 -17.52 16.02 -25.20
C TYR A 173 -16.40 16.58 -26.10
N ARG A 174 -15.73 15.74 -26.89
CA ARG A 174 -14.63 16.10 -27.81
C ARG A 174 -13.42 16.75 -27.13
N GLU A 175 -13.20 16.50 -25.85
CA GLU A 175 -12.01 16.96 -25.11
C GLU A 175 -10.76 16.09 -25.41
N ILE A 176 -10.97 14.86 -25.89
CA ILE A 176 -9.91 13.93 -26.29
C ILE A 176 -10.26 13.27 -27.62
N ASN A 177 -9.24 12.83 -28.37
CA ASN A 177 -9.41 12.07 -29.60
C ASN A 177 -9.63 10.57 -29.34
N SER A 178 -10.02 9.84 -30.38
CA SER A 178 -10.26 8.40 -30.33
C SER A 178 -9.01 7.59 -29.97
N GLU A 179 -7.83 7.98 -30.47
CA GLU A 179 -6.56 7.32 -30.17
C GLU A 179 -6.26 7.34 -28.65
N LYS A 180 -6.34 8.50 -28.01
CA LYS A 180 -6.08 8.65 -26.58
C LYS A 180 -7.08 7.91 -25.71
N LEU A 181 -8.34 7.80 -26.17
CA LEU A 181 -9.34 6.96 -25.53
C LEU A 181 -8.96 5.47 -25.64
N LEU A 182 -8.57 5.02 -26.83
CA LEU A 182 -8.17 3.62 -27.07
C LEU A 182 -6.95 3.24 -26.22
N GLU A 183 -5.90 4.07 -26.18
CA GLU A 183 -4.73 3.84 -25.33
C GLU A 183 -5.13 3.69 -23.85
N SER A 184 -5.94 4.62 -23.35
CA SER A 184 -6.44 4.58 -21.96
C SER A 184 -7.28 3.33 -21.70
N PHE A 185 -8.15 2.96 -22.66
CA PHE A 185 -9.01 1.80 -22.55
C PHE A 185 -8.23 0.50 -22.56
N GLN A 186 -7.25 0.33 -23.45
CA GLN A 186 -6.44 -0.88 -23.55
C GLN A 186 -5.66 -1.13 -22.25
N GLY A 187 -5.00 -0.08 -21.71
CA GLY A 187 -4.30 -0.18 -20.43
C GLY A 187 -5.24 -0.56 -19.28
N TRP A 188 -6.42 0.07 -19.22
CA TRP A 188 -7.43 -0.29 -18.23
C TRP A 188 -8.00 -1.70 -18.43
N GLN A 189 -8.21 -2.14 -19.68
CA GLN A 189 -8.76 -3.44 -20.01
C GLN A 189 -7.81 -4.56 -19.59
N ALA A 190 -6.50 -4.38 -19.79
CA ALA A 190 -5.46 -5.29 -19.32
C ALA A 190 -5.48 -5.41 -17.80
N TYR A 191 -5.61 -4.30 -17.08
CA TYR A 191 -5.77 -4.29 -15.63
C TYR A 191 -7.09 -4.94 -15.17
N ALA A 192 -8.20 -4.61 -15.84
CA ALA A 192 -9.54 -5.08 -15.52
C ALA A 192 -9.71 -6.59 -15.70
N LYS A 193 -8.95 -7.20 -16.62
CA LYS A 193 -8.94 -8.65 -16.87
C LYS A 193 -8.61 -9.47 -15.62
N TRP A 194 -7.89 -8.91 -14.65
CA TRP A 194 -7.54 -9.59 -13.40
C TRP A 194 -8.69 -9.66 -12.38
N ALA A 195 -9.85 -9.09 -12.70
CA ALA A 195 -11.07 -9.16 -11.90
C ALA A 195 -12.23 -9.78 -12.72
N ASP A 196 -13.28 -10.20 -12.03
CA ASP A 196 -14.54 -10.68 -12.58
C ASP A 196 -15.34 -9.53 -13.19
N SER A 197 -14.83 -9.07 -14.33
CA SER A 197 -15.25 -7.84 -15.00
C SER A 197 -15.67 -8.08 -16.46
N TYR A 198 -15.80 -9.33 -16.89
CA TYR A 198 -16.07 -9.69 -18.30
C TYR A 198 -17.25 -8.90 -18.90
N ASN A 199 -18.43 -8.98 -18.27
CA ASN A 199 -19.63 -8.26 -18.71
C ASN A 199 -19.45 -6.74 -18.71
N LEU A 200 -18.74 -6.21 -17.71
CA LEU A 200 -18.44 -4.78 -17.62
C LEU A 200 -17.52 -4.33 -18.75
N ARG A 201 -16.48 -5.10 -19.06
CA ARG A 201 -15.53 -4.79 -20.13
C ARG A 201 -16.20 -4.82 -21.50
N ILE A 202 -17.11 -5.76 -21.75
CA ILE A 202 -17.91 -5.81 -22.99
C ILE A 202 -18.79 -4.56 -23.09
N LYS A 203 -19.58 -4.27 -22.05
CA LYS A 203 -20.47 -3.10 -22.03
C LYS A 203 -19.73 -1.78 -22.26
N LEU A 204 -18.52 -1.62 -21.74
CA LEU A 204 -17.73 -0.41 -21.96
C LEU A 204 -17.09 -0.37 -23.34
N LYS A 205 -16.75 -1.52 -23.92
CA LYS A 205 -16.21 -1.62 -25.28
C LYS A 205 -17.24 -1.17 -26.33
N GLU A 206 -18.52 -1.43 -26.10
CA GLU A 206 -19.63 -0.98 -26.95
C GLU A 206 -19.82 0.56 -26.95
N GLN A 207 -19.18 1.29 -26.03
CA GLN A 207 -19.28 2.74 -25.91
C GLN A 207 -18.09 3.51 -26.52
N LEU A 208 -17.12 2.78 -27.07
CA LEU A 208 -15.95 3.32 -27.79
C LEU A 208 -16.33 3.59 -29.24
#